data_AF-A0AA96CYB7-F1
#
_entry.id   AF-A0AA96CYB7-F1
#
_cell.length_a   1.000
_cell.length_b   1.000
_cell.length_c   1.000
_cell.angle_alpha   90.00
_cell.angle_beta   90.00
_cell.angle_gamma   90.00
#
_symmetry.space_group_name_H-M   'P 1'
#
loop_
_entity.id
_entity.type
_entity.pdbx_description
1 polymer ?
#
loop_
_entity_poly.entity_id
_entity_poly.type
_entity_poly.pdbx_seq_one_letter_code
_entity_poly.pdbx_strand_id
1 'polypeptide(L)'
;MQDLKFRVFKKDDIKAVVELINKAYRENNPNSWTSEAHLLSGIRVNEDMLNEILENKNIVTYIAFLDEKIVATIQTKLEDEDIHIGLFAVHPDFQSFGVGKSF
;
A
#
# COMPACT_ATOMS: atom_id res chain seq x y z
N MET A 1 1.93 16.39 13.84
CA MET A 1 2.36 15.24 13.02
C MET A 1 1.87 14.00 13.74
N GLN A 2 1.13 13.10 13.10
CA GLN A 2 0.73 11.85 13.75
C GLN A 2 1.99 11.06 14.14
N ASP A 3 1.96 10.32 15.25
CA ASP A 3 3.08 9.47 15.69
C ASP A 3 3.16 8.21 14.82
N LEU A 4 3.54 8.42 13.56
CA LEU A 4 3.70 7.35 12.58
C LEU A 4 5.01 6.62 12.83
N LYS A 5 4.91 5.30 12.98
CA LYS A 5 6.07 4.41 13.08
C LYS A 5 6.25 3.68 11.76
N PHE A 6 7.48 3.57 11.29
CA PHE A 6 7.79 2.92 10.03
C PHE A 6 8.65 1.69 10.26
N ARG A 7 8.41 0.64 9.48
CA ARG A 7 9.31 -0.51 9.39
C ARG A 7 9.15 -1.23 8.07
N VAL A 8 10.08 -2.15 7.82
CA VAL A 8 10.00 -3.06 6.68
C VAL A 8 8.82 -4.02 6.88
N PHE A 9 8.11 -4.26 5.79
CA PHE A 9 7.05 -5.24 5.65
C PHE A 9 7.60 -6.66 5.87
N LYS A 10 6.87 -7.48 6.63
CA LYS A 10 7.23 -8.88 6.88
C LYS A 10 6.03 -9.80 6.67
N LYS A 11 6.30 -11.11 6.69
CA LYS A 11 5.30 -12.15 6.43
C LYS A 11 4.03 -12.03 7.29
N ASP A 12 4.16 -11.68 8.56
CA ASP A 12 3.01 -11.54 9.48
C ASP A 12 2.05 -10.40 9.09
N ASP A 13 2.51 -9.45 8.28
CA ASP A 13 1.73 -8.28 7.89
C ASP A 13 0.89 -8.52 6.63
N ILE A 14 1.11 -9.63 5.91
CA ILE A 14 0.53 -9.90 4.58
C ILE A 14 -0.98 -9.64 4.57
N LYS A 15 -1.70 -10.22 5.53
CA LYS A 15 -3.17 -10.08 5.61
C LYS A 15 -3.61 -8.63 5.76
N ALA A 16 -2.96 -7.89 6.66
CA ALA A 16 -3.28 -6.49 6.93
C ALA A 16 -2.93 -5.59 5.73
N VAL A 17 -1.82 -5.87 5.03
CA VAL A 17 -1.42 -5.11 3.84
C VAL A 17 -2.32 -5.41 2.63
N VAL A 18 -2.74 -6.67 2.44
CA VAL A 18 -3.74 -7.03 1.42
C VAL A 18 -5.04 -6.28 1.65
N GLU A 19 -5.52 -6.25 2.89
CA GLU A 19 -6.74 -5.52 3.25
C GLU A 19 -6.58 -4.02 2.99
N LEU A 20 -5.49 -3.43 3.45
CA LEU A 20 -5.16 -2.01 3.26
C LEU A 20 -5.15 -1.62 1.77
N ILE A 21 -4.36 -2.32 0.94
CA ILE A 21 -4.19 -1.96 -0.47
C ILE A 21 -5.53 -2.11 -1.20
N ASN A 22 -6.23 -3.23 -1.01
CA ASN A 22 -7.52 -3.42 -1.65
C ASN A 22 -8.56 -2.39 -1.18
N LYS A 23 -8.53 -1.97 0.09
CA LYS A 23 -9.42 -0.93 0.61
C LYS A 23 -9.09 0.46 0.05
N ALA A 24 -7.81 0.83 0.01
CA ALA A 24 -7.36 2.11 -0.55
C ALA A 24 -7.71 2.27 -2.03
N TYR A 25 -7.64 1.19 -2.81
CA TYR A 25 -8.02 1.19 -4.23
C TYR A 25 -9.53 1.01 -4.48
N ARG A 26 -10.27 0.40 -3.54
CA ARG A 26 -11.72 0.22 -3.63
C ARG A 26 -12.54 1.44 -3.23
N GLU A 27 -11.93 2.51 -2.74
CA GLU A 27 -12.64 3.77 -2.62
C GLU A 27 -13.05 4.27 -4.00
N ASN A 28 -14.24 3.83 -4.40
CA ASN A 28 -15.14 4.49 -5.31
C ASN A 28 -15.45 5.85 -4.71
N ASN A 29 -14.57 6.82 -4.92
CA ASN A 29 -14.92 8.21 -4.72
C ASN A 29 -16.16 8.47 -5.60
N PRO A 30 -17.35 8.73 -5.03
CA PRO A 30 -18.55 8.98 -5.84
C PRO A 30 -18.43 10.29 -6.64
N ASN A 31 -17.39 11.11 -6.38
CA ASN A 31 -17.00 12.27 -7.18
C ASN A 31 -15.88 11.98 -8.19
N SER A 32 -15.50 10.72 -8.42
CA SER A 32 -14.55 10.36 -9.47
C SER A 32 -15.21 10.54 -10.85
N TRP A 33 -14.60 11.35 -11.72
CA TRP A 33 -15.11 11.72 -13.05
C TRP A 33 -15.14 10.55 -14.06
N THR A 34 -14.69 9.34 -13.70
CA THR A 34 -14.76 8.16 -14.56
C THR A 34 -15.81 7.18 -14.05
N SER A 35 -16.91 7.02 -14.78
CA SER A 35 -17.96 6.02 -14.51
C SER A 35 -17.53 4.56 -14.77
N GLU A 36 -16.23 4.30 -14.88
CA GLU A 36 -15.64 2.99 -15.19
C GLU A 36 -15.32 2.15 -13.95
N ALA A 37 -15.77 2.55 -12.75
CA ALA A 37 -15.59 1.80 -11.51
C ALA A 37 -16.10 0.33 -11.59
N HIS A 38 -17.00 0.03 -12.53
CA HIS A 38 -17.50 -1.33 -12.76
C HIS A 38 -16.53 -2.20 -13.59
N LEU A 39 -15.64 -1.59 -14.39
CA LEU A 39 -14.66 -2.29 -15.25
C LEU A 39 -13.37 -2.67 -14.51
N LEU A 40 -13.07 -2.00 -13.38
CA LEU A 40 -11.91 -2.28 -12.51
C LEU A 40 -12.30 -3.08 -11.25
N SER A 41 -13.34 -3.91 -11.36
CA SER A 41 -13.80 -4.79 -10.28
C SER A 41 -12.84 -5.97 -10.10
N GLY A 42 -11.74 -5.75 -9.39
CA GLY A 42 -10.74 -6.78 -9.11
C GLY A 42 -10.00 -6.57 -7.79
N ILE A 43 -9.39 -7.65 -7.29
CA ILE A 43 -8.36 -7.55 -6.24
C ILE A 43 -7.11 -6.91 -6.85
N ARG A 44 -6.56 -5.87 -6.22
CA ARG A 44 -5.32 -5.25 -6.68
C ARG A 44 -4.12 -6.12 -6.30
N VAL A 45 -4.20 -6.75 -5.15
CA VAL A 45 -3.19 -7.67 -4.60
C VAL A 45 -3.88 -8.82 -3.84
N ASN A 46 -3.23 -9.98 -3.77
CA ASN A 46 -3.59 -11.09 -2.89
C ASN A 46 -2.39 -11.52 -2.04
N GLU A 47 -2.58 -12.52 -1.17
CA GLU A 47 -1.53 -13.01 -0.28
C GLU A 47 -0.35 -13.62 -1.05
N ASP A 48 -0.60 -14.34 -2.14
CA ASP A 48 0.44 -14.98 -2.96
C ASP A 48 1.38 -13.94 -3.59
N MET A 49 0.82 -12.88 -4.18
CA MET A 49 1.57 -11.75 -4.74
C MET A 49 2.46 -11.08 -3.68
N LEU A 50 1.96 -10.90 -2.45
CA LEU A 50 2.77 -10.31 -1.37
C LEU A 50 3.86 -11.27 -0.86
N ASN A 51 3.63 -12.59 -0.91
CA ASN A 51 4.69 -13.56 -0.63
C ASN A 51 5.80 -13.49 -1.69
N GLU A 52 5.45 -13.43 -2.98
CA GLU A 52 6.43 -13.27 -4.06
C GLU A 52 7.27 -11.98 -3.91
N ILE A 53 6.63 -10.89 -3.48
CA ILE A 53 7.31 -9.63 -3.16
C ILE A 53 8.33 -9.78 -2.04
N LEU A 54 8.00 -10.54 -0.97
CA LEU A 54 8.91 -10.78 0.15
C LEU A 54 10.10 -11.67 -0.23
N GLU A 55 9.94 -12.54 -1.22
CA GLU A 55 11.02 -13.42 -1.71
C GLU A 55 11.99 -12.69 -2.65
N ASN A 56 11.56 -11.58 -3.25
CA ASN A 56 12.38 -10.81 -4.16
C ASN A 56 13.32 -9.84 -3.43
N LYS A 57 14.62 -10.13 -3.46
CA LYS A 57 15.67 -9.33 -2.81
C LYS A 57 15.84 -7.91 -3.37
N ASN A 58 15.35 -7.65 -4.58
CA ASN A 58 15.41 -6.33 -5.21
C ASN A 58 14.21 -5.46 -4.81
N ILE A 59 13.26 -6.02 -4.05
CA ILE A 59 12.07 -5.32 -3.60
C ILE A 59 12.17 -5.09 -2.08
N VAL A 60 11.91 -3.86 -1.67
CA VAL A 60 11.70 -3.51 -0.27
C VAL A 60 10.36 -2.80 -0.15
N THR A 61 9.51 -3.28 0.73
CA THR A 61 8.25 -2.63 1.06
C THR A 61 8.33 -2.08 2.47
N TYR A 62 8.01 -0.79 2.62
CA TYR A 62 7.88 -0.13 3.92
C TYR A 62 6.41 0.04 4.25
N ILE A 63 6.10 -0.07 5.52
CA ILE A 63 4.75 0.12 6.06
C ILE A 63 4.77 1.12 7.21
N ALA A 64 3.72 1.93 7.28
CA ALA A 64 3.50 2.91 8.32
C ALA A 64 2.43 2.43 9.29
N PHE A 65 2.67 2.65 10.59
CA PHE A 65 1.79 2.29 11.69
C PHE A 65 1.28 3.53 12.39
N LEU A 66 0.00 3.49 12.77
CA LEU A 66 -0.59 4.39 13.74
C LEU A 66 -1.37 3.54 14.75
N ASP A 67 -1.06 3.70 16.04
CA ASP A 67 -1.71 2.95 17.13
C ASP A 67 -1.85 1.44 16.82
N GLU A 68 -0.73 0.83 16.41
CA GLU A 68 -0.58 -0.59 16.01
C GLU A 68 -1.27 -1.02 14.72
N LYS A 69 -1.99 -0.13 14.04
CA LYS A 69 -2.63 -0.41 12.75
C LYS A 69 -1.73 0.01 11.60
N ILE A 70 -1.59 -0.86 10.60
CA ILE A 70 -0.94 -0.49 9.34
C ILE A 70 -1.87 0.46 8.59
N VAL A 71 -1.42 1.70 8.38
CA VAL A 71 -2.21 2.75 7.73
C VAL A 71 -1.71 3.11 6.35
N ALA A 72 -0.51 2.69 5.97
CA ALA A 72 0.01 2.95 4.63
C ALA A 72 1.18 2.02 4.26
N THR A 73 1.48 1.95 2.97
CA THR A 73 2.56 1.17 2.37
C THR A 73 3.22 1.95 1.23
N ILE A 74 4.52 1.74 1.05
CA ILE A 74 5.27 2.13 -0.16
C ILE A 74 6.23 1.00 -0.51
N GLN A 75 6.30 0.64 -1.79
CA GLN A 75 7.26 -0.33 -2.29
C GLN A 75 8.31 0.38 -3.14
N THR A 76 9.56 -0.05 -2.99
CA THR A 76 10.67 0.27 -3.87
C THR A 76 11.17 -1.00 -4.53
N LYS A 77 11.34 -0.98 -5.84
CA LYS A 77 11.93 -2.07 -6.63
C LYS A 77 13.16 -1.54 -7.35
N LEU A 78 14.31 -2.16 -7.13
CA LEU A 78 15.51 -1.91 -7.91
C LEU A 78 15.42 -2.66 -9.24
N GLU A 79 15.45 -1.93 -10.35
CA GLU A 79 15.57 -2.47 -11.70
C GLU A 79 16.73 -1.78 -12.39
N ASP A 80 17.76 -2.54 -12.78
CA ASP A 80 19.02 -2.02 -13.32
C ASP A 80 19.67 -0.97 -12.40
N GLU A 81 19.71 0.30 -12.83
CA GLU A 81 20.25 1.44 -12.08
C GLU A 81 19.14 2.33 -11.49
N ASP A 82 17.87 1.98 -11.70
CA ASP A 82 16.71 2.77 -11.32
C ASP A 82 15.91 2.16 -10.17
N ILE A 83 15.26 3.02 -9.38
CA ILE A 83 14.32 2.61 -8.33
C ILE A 83 12.90 2.97 -8.76
N HIS A 84 12.06 1.95 -8.92
CA HIS A 84 10.65 2.10 -9.19
C HIS A 84 9.85 2.12 -7.89
N ILE A 85 8.98 3.12 -7.76
CA ILE A 85 8.03 3.20 -6.65
C ILE A 85 6.72 2.52 -7.08
N GLY A 86 6.30 1.54 -6.27
CA GLY A 86 5.09 0.75 -6.48
C GLY A 86 4.29 0.62 -5.20
N LEU A 87 3.13 -0.06 -5.29
CA LEU A 87 2.23 -0.37 -4.17
C LEU A 87 2.12 0.74 -3.11
N PHE A 88 2.06 1.99 -3.58
CA PHE A 88 1.93 3.16 -2.74
C PHE A 88 0.46 3.35 -2.42
N ALA A 89 0.08 3.09 -1.17
CA ALA A 89 -1.29 3.15 -0.73
C ALA A 89 -1.38 3.71 0.70
N VAL A 90 -2.35 4.59 0.92
CA VAL A 90 -2.71 5.14 2.23
C VAL A 90 -4.15 4.76 2.51
N HIS A 91 -4.40 4.25 3.72
CA HIS A 91 -5.72 3.90 4.20
C HIS A 91 -6.64 5.12 4.07
N PRO A 92 -7.86 4.98 3.53
CA PRO A 92 -8.72 6.11 3.21
C PRO A 92 -9.00 7.09 4.35
N ASP A 93 -9.33 6.57 5.53
CA ASP A 93 -9.56 7.37 6.75
C ASP A 93 -8.35 8.25 7.14
N PHE A 94 -7.17 7.99 6.57
CA PHE A 94 -5.92 8.70 6.82
C PHE A 94 -5.39 9.45 5.58
N GLN A 95 -6.15 9.46 4.48
CA GLN A 95 -5.86 10.32 3.33
C GLN A 95 -6.02 11.79 3.72
N SER A 96 -5.22 12.67 3.11
CA SER A 96 -5.15 14.11 3.43
C SER A 96 -4.58 14.50 4.80
N PHE A 97 -4.22 13.54 5.67
CA PHE A 97 -3.53 13.80 6.94
C PHE A 97 -2.00 13.88 6.81
N GLY A 98 -1.47 13.90 5.59
CA GLY A 98 -0.03 13.98 5.33
C GLY A 98 0.75 12.67 5.53
N VAL A 99 0.07 11.54 5.69
CA VAL A 99 0.70 10.21 5.84
C VAL A 99 1.59 9.88 4.64
N GLY A 100 1.10 10.08 3.42
CA GLY A 100 1.89 9.86 2.20
C GLY A 100 3.11 10.78 2.08
N LYS A 101 3.07 11.99 2.66
CA LYS A 101 4.20 12.92 2.71
C LYS A 101 5.27 12.50 3.73
N SER A 102 4.91 11.60 4.64
CA SER A 102 5.79 11.17 5.74
C SER A 102 6.61 9.92 5.41
N PHE A 103 6.32 9.25 4.28
CA PHE A 103 7.27 8.35 3.65
C PHE A 103 8.35 9.15 2.92
#